data_AF-A0A0F9GQG3-F1
#
_entry.id   AF-A0A0F9GQG3-F1
#
_cell.length_a   1.000
_cell.length_b   1.000
_cell.length_c   1.000
_cell.angle_alpha   90.00
_cell.angle_beta   90.00
_cell.angle_gamma   90.00
#
_symmetry.space_group_name_H-M   'P 1'
#
loop_
_entity.id
_entity.type
_entity.pdbx_description
1 polymer ?
#
loop_
_entity_poly.entity_id
_entity_poly.type
_entity_poly.pdbx_seq_one_letter_code
_entity_poly.pdbx_strand_id
1 'polypeptide(L)'
;MRTQEQIVEQIENRKGDDILGFETREYLNFLEFEHAKPYLKEGTKPEQWGQPTENSTKNILSIMLDYMPFAWKKAKTCRGISASRSISHYVGWIWMLDDGFEIDADSYCHYGKNLLREICKQYGWNPKQWDMTALE
;
A
#
# COMPACT_ATOMS: atom_id res chain seq x y z
N MET A 1 -0.44 11.12 11.36
CA MET A 1 0.58 10.15 10.89
C MET A 1 0.77 9.11 11.97
N ARG A 2 0.84 7.84 11.59
CA ARG A 2 0.93 6.71 12.53
C ARG A 2 2.27 6.65 13.25
N THR A 3 2.27 6.36 14.55
CA THR A 3 3.50 6.13 15.32
C THR A 3 4.06 4.72 15.09
N GLN A 4 5.30 4.47 15.48
CA GLN A 4 5.93 3.14 15.37
C GLN A 4 5.10 2.06 16.10
N GLU A 5 4.58 2.38 17.29
CA GLU A 5 3.75 1.47 18.09
C GLU A 5 2.42 1.17 17.40
N GLN A 6 1.77 2.18 16.80
CA GLN A 6 0.53 1.97 16.04
C GLN A 6 0.77 1.10 14.81
N ILE A 7 1.90 1.29 14.13
CA ILE A 7 2.27 0.49 12.95
C ILE A 7 2.50 -0.98 13.35
N VAL A 8 3.20 -1.23 14.46
CA VAL A 8 3.40 -2.58 15.02
C VAL A 8 2.05 -3.22 15.38
N GLU A 9 1.18 -2.50 16.10
CA GLU A 9 -0.16 -2.98 16.44
C GLU A 9 -0.97 -3.35 15.20
N GLN A 10 -0.91 -2.53 14.14
CA GLN A 10 -1.59 -2.79 12.89
C GLN A 10 -1.04 -4.04 12.17
N ILE A 11 0.29 -4.24 12.16
CA ILE A 11 0.88 -5.47 11.61
C ILE A 11 0.35 -6.70 12.34
N GLU A 12 0.31 -6.66 13.67
CA GLU A 12 -0.21 -7.77 14.49
C GLU A 12 -1.69 -8.05 14.25
N ASN A 13 -2.49 -7.00 14.09
CA ASN A 13 -3.93 -7.13 13.80
C ASN A 13 -4.20 -7.69 12.40
N ARG A 14 -3.35 -7.39 11.42
CA ARG A 14 -3.59 -7.71 10.00
C ARG A 14 -2.88 -8.97 9.52
N LYS A 15 -1.82 -9.44 10.19
CA LYS A 15 -1.04 -10.61 9.74
C LYS A 15 -1.85 -11.92 9.61
N GLY A 16 -2.97 -12.03 10.33
CA GLY A 16 -3.88 -13.18 10.22
C GLY A 16 -4.72 -13.17 8.94
N ASP A 17 -5.10 -11.98 8.48
CA ASP A 17 -5.94 -11.78 7.30
C ASP A 17 -5.09 -11.60 6.02
N ASP A 18 -3.88 -11.03 6.14
CA ASP A 18 -2.94 -10.79 5.06
C ASP A 18 -1.99 -11.98 4.83
N ILE A 19 -2.55 -13.13 4.46
CA ILE A 19 -1.81 -14.40 4.29
C ILE A 19 -0.63 -14.30 3.30
N LEU A 20 -0.73 -13.42 2.30
CA LEU A 20 0.33 -13.20 1.31
C LEU A 20 1.32 -12.10 1.70
N GLY A 21 1.05 -11.37 2.78
CA GLY A 21 1.89 -10.29 3.29
C GLY A 21 1.94 -9.07 2.36
N PHE A 22 0.88 -8.79 1.61
CA PHE A 22 0.89 -7.68 0.64
C PHE A 22 0.61 -6.33 1.29
N GLU A 23 -0.20 -6.31 2.34
CA GLU A 23 -0.54 -5.09 3.10
C GLU A 23 0.47 -4.86 4.21
N THR A 24 0.73 -5.86 5.03
CA THR A 24 1.61 -5.79 6.21
C THR A 24 3.05 -5.43 5.87
N ARG A 25 3.52 -5.78 4.67
CA ARG A 25 4.83 -5.33 4.17
C ARG A 25 4.90 -3.83 3.95
N GLU A 26 3.79 -3.17 3.61
CA GLU A 26 3.77 -1.71 3.48
C GLU A 26 4.00 -1.04 4.82
N TYR A 27 3.38 -1.53 5.89
CA TYR A 27 3.61 -1.05 7.25
C TYR A 27 5.06 -1.21 7.69
N LEU A 28 5.63 -2.39 7.42
CA LEU A 28 7.01 -2.70 7.78
C LEU A 28 8.01 -1.70 7.18
N ASN A 29 7.76 -1.19 5.96
CA ASN A 29 8.62 -0.21 5.30
C ASN A 29 8.75 1.13 6.05
N PHE A 30 7.87 1.43 7.01
CA PHE A 30 7.91 2.65 7.83
C PHE A 30 8.49 2.43 9.23
N LEU A 31 8.86 1.19 9.58
CA LEU A 31 9.41 0.88 10.89
C LEU A 31 10.92 1.15 10.95
N GLU A 32 11.33 1.82 12.03
CA GLU A 32 12.73 1.84 12.45
C GLU A 32 13.20 0.43 12.81
N PHE A 33 14.51 0.19 12.72
CA PHE A 33 15.07 -1.15 12.89
C PHE A 33 14.63 -1.83 14.20
N GLU A 34 14.59 -1.09 15.31
CA GLU A 34 14.21 -1.64 16.62
C GLU A 34 12.79 -2.22 16.63
N HIS A 35 11.84 -1.54 15.98
CA HIS A 35 10.46 -2.00 15.85
C HIS A 35 10.27 -3.01 14.72
N ALA A 36 11.08 -2.94 13.67
CA ALA A 36 11.03 -3.89 12.55
C ALA A 36 11.63 -5.26 12.93
N LYS A 37 12.62 -5.30 13.83
CA LYS A 37 13.42 -6.47 14.20
C LYS A 37 12.63 -7.77 14.45
N PRO A 38 11.47 -7.76 15.15
CA PRO A 38 10.67 -8.98 15.37
C PRO A 38 10.17 -9.64 14.07
N TYR A 39 10.09 -8.89 12.98
CA TYR A 39 9.62 -9.33 11.66
C TYR A 39 10.75 -9.71 10.69
N LEU A 40 12.00 -9.47 11.09
CA LEU A 40 13.18 -9.74 10.26
C LEU A 40 13.73 -11.14 10.52
N LYS A 41 14.57 -11.61 9.59
CA LYS A 41 15.31 -12.86 9.79
C LYS A 41 16.21 -12.72 11.01
N GLU A 42 16.33 -13.80 11.78
CA GLU A 42 17.26 -13.85 12.91
C GLU A 42 18.68 -13.45 12.49
N GLY A 43 19.31 -12.59 13.28
CA GLY A 43 20.65 -12.07 13.00
C GLY A 43 20.71 -10.92 11.98
N THR A 44 19.58 -10.42 11.48
CA THR A 44 19.55 -9.20 10.67
C THR A 44 20.12 -8.04 11.49
N LYS A 45 21.08 -7.31 10.91
CA LYS A 45 21.72 -6.15 11.55
C LYS A 45 21.09 -4.83 11.07
N PRO A 46 21.20 -3.73 11.85
CA PRO A 46 20.65 -2.43 11.47
C PRO A 46 21.08 -1.97 10.07
N GLU A 47 22.32 -2.24 9.68
CA GLU A 47 22.88 -1.78 8.40
C GLU A 47 22.27 -2.52 7.19
N GLN A 48 21.62 -3.68 7.43
CA GLN A 48 20.95 -4.47 6.40
C GLN A 48 19.49 -4.06 6.19
N TRP A 49 18.92 -3.32 7.15
CA TRP A 49 17.52 -2.89 7.10
C TRP A 49 17.31 -1.69 6.17
N GLY A 50 18.30 -0.79 6.15
CA GLY A 50 18.21 0.45 5.40
C GLY A 50 17.45 1.53 6.17
N GLN A 51 17.17 2.64 5.48
CA GLN A 51 16.40 3.76 6.04
C GLN A 51 14.91 3.49 5.88
N PRO A 52 14.10 3.68 6.95
CA PRO A 52 12.66 3.62 6.84
C PRO A 52 12.13 4.63 5.83
N THR A 53 11.00 4.31 5.23
CA THR A 53 10.25 5.22 4.37
C THR A 53 9.85 6.46 5.16
N GLU A 54 10.04 7.65 4.60
CA GLU A 54 9.63 8.90 5.24
C GLU A 54 8.13 8.88 5.51
N ASN A 55 7.74 8.93 6.79
CA ASN A 55 6.36 8.89 7.24
C ASN A 55 5.71 10.28 7.18
N SER A 56 5.57 10.82 5.98
CA SER A 56 4.90 12.10 5.72
C SER A 56 3.80 11.94 4.67
N THR A 57 2.73 12.71 4.82
CA THR A 57 1.61 12.74 3.85
C THR A 57 2.11 12.95 2.42
N LYS A 58 3.06 13.88 2.22
CA LYS A 58 3.63 14.17 0.90
C LYS A 58 4.33 12.95 0.30
N ASN A 59 5.17 12.26 1.07
CA ASN A 59 5.91 11.10 0.58
C ASN A 59 4.97 9.93 0.27
N ILE A 60 4.03 9.62 1.16
CA ILE A 60 3.07 8.53 0.98
C ILE A 60 2.19 8.78 -0.26
N LEU A 61 1.68 10.00 -0.44
CA LEU A 61 0.90 10.34 -1.64
C LEU A 61 1.73 10.24 -2.92
N SER A 62 3.04 10.54 -2.86
CA SER A 62 3.94 10.33 -4.01
C SER A 62 4.08 8.85 -4.35
N ILE A 63 4.34 7.98 -3.36
CA ILE A 63 4.43 6.52 -3.54
C ILE A 63 3.14 5.98 -4.18
N MET A 64 2.00 6.39 -3.63
CA MET A 64 0.68 5.99 -4.12
C MET A 64 0.42 6.43 -5.55
N LEU A 65 0.79 7.68 -5.90
CA LEU A 65 0.62 8.24 -7.24
C LEU A 65 1.56 7.56 -8.25
N ASP A 66 2.83 7.35 -7.89
CA ASP A 66 3.84 6.70 -8.73
C ASP A 66 3.49 5.23 -9.01
N TYR A 67 2.84 4.55 -8.07
CA TYR A 67 2.37 3.18 -8.23
C TYR A 67 1.06 3.06 -9.05
N MET A 68 0.28 4.12 -9.15
CA MET A 68 -1.05 4.12 -9.79
C MET A 68 -1.04 3.63 -11.26
N PRO A 69 -0.10 4.03 -12.14
CA PRO A 69 -0.03 3.50 -13.50
C PRO A 69 0.10 1.97 -13.54
N PHE A 70 0.89 1.39 -12.62
CA PHE A 70 1.07 -0.05 -12.52
C PHE A 70 -0.24 -0.72 -12.07
N ALA A 71 -0.83 -0.26 -10.98
CA ALA A 71 -2.10 -0.78 -10.46
C ALA A 71 -3.22 -0.70 -11.52
N TRP A 72 -3.32 0.45 -12.20
CA TRP A 72 -4.28 0.66 -13.29
C TRP A 72 -4.06 -0.31 -14.44
N LYS A 73 -2.80 -0.53 -14.88
CA LYS A 73 -2.47 -1.52 -15.91
C LYS A 73 -2.91 -2.93 -15.49
N LYS A 74 -2.72 -3.32 -14.21
CA LYS A 74 -3.15 -4.65 -13.71
C LYS A 74 -4.67 -4.82 -13.71
N ALA A 75 -5.40 -3.80 -13.27
CA ALA A 75 -6.86 -3.80 -13.32
C ALA A 75 -7.38 -3.85 -14.77
N LYS A 76 -6.85 -2.98 -15.65
CA LYS A 76 -7.22 -2.89 -17.09
C LYS A 76 -6.96 -4.20 -17.85
N THR A 77 -5.87 -4.90 -17.53
CA THR A 77 -5.48 -6.16 -18.18
C THR A 77 -6.00 -7.41 -17.46
N CYS A 78 -6.95 -7.24 -16.53
CA CYS A 78 -7.64 -8.33 -15.84
C CYS A 78 -6.68 -9.30 -15.12
N ARG A 79 -5.55 -8.79 -14.60
CA ARG A 79 -4.52 -9.61 -13.92
C ARG A 79 -4.90 -9.82 -12.46
N GLY A 80 -5.86 -10.72 -12.20
CA GLY A 80 -6.46 -11.04 -10.89
C GLY A 80 -5.55 -10.87 -9.67
N ILE A 81 -4.53 -11.73 -9.53
CA ILE A 81 -3.62 -11.72 -8.36
C ILE A 81 -2.88 -10.38 -8.25
N SER A 82 -2.35 -9.87 -9.36
CA SER A 82 -1.59 -8.62 -9.34
C SER A 82 -2.49 -7.41 -9.04
N ALA A 83 -3.73 -7.42 -9.51
CA ALA A 83 -4.69 -6.36 -9.27
C ALA A 83 -5.18 -6.36 -7.81
N SER A 84 -5.49 -7.54 -7.25
CA SER A 84 -5.83 -7.69 -5.83
C SER A 84 -4.68 -7.24 -4.94
N ARG A 85 -3.44 -7.63 -5.26
CA ARG A 85 -2.25 -7.15 -4.55
C ARG A 85 -2.10 -5.64 -4.61
N SER A 86 -2.38 -5.01 -5.75
CA SER A 86 -2.34 -3.55 -5.85
C SER A 86 -3.32 -2.88 -4.90
N ILE A 87 -4.53 -3.44 -4.71
CA ILE A 87 -5.47 -2.92 -3.72
C ILE A 87 -4.95 -3.09 -2.30
N SER A 88 -4.35 -4.23 -1.95
CA SER A 88 -3.72 -4.43 -0.63
C SER A 88 -2.64 -3.40 -0.32
N HIS A 89 -1.80 -3.02 -1.29
CA HIS A 89 -0.83 -1.93 -1.11
C HIS A 89 -1.52 -0.60 -0.78
N TYR A 90 -2.60 -0.26 -1.50
CA TYR A 90 -3.36 0.96 -1.23
C TYR A 90 -4.04 0.94 0.14
N VAL A 91 -4.58 -0.19 0.59
CA VAL A 91 -5.11 -0.33 1.98
C VAL A 91 -4.02 0.05 2.98
N GLY A 92 -2.82 -0.49 2.81
CA GLY A 92 -1.67 -0.17 3.67
C GLY A 92 -1.32 1.31 3.68
N TRP A 93 -1.12 1.92 2.50
CA TRP A 93 -0.74 3.33 2.39
C TRP A 93 -1.83 4.30 2.86
N ILE A 94 -3.10 4.01 2.60
CA ILE A 94 -4.23 4.84 3.06
C ILE A 94 -4.29 4.84 4.59
N TRP A 95 -4.12 3.67 5.22
CA TRP A 95 -4.10 3.59 6.68
C TRP A 95 -2.95 4.41 7.30
N MET A 96 -1.80 4.49 6.61
CA MET A 96 -0.65 5.29 7.03
C MET A 96 -0.93 6.80 6.99
N LEU A 97 -1.77 7.28 6.05
CA LEU A 97 -2.10 8.71 5.91
C LEU A 97 -2.87 9.26 7.12
N ASP A 98 -3.63 8.41 7.82
CA ASP A 98 -4.36 8.79 9.03
C ASP A 98 -5.25 10.03 8.81
N ASP A 99 -5.86 10.13 7.62
CA ASP A 99 -6.67 11.26 7.16
C ASP A 99 -8.18 10.98 7.17
N GLY A 100 -8.58 9.80 7.65
CA GLY A 100 -9.97 9.35 7.77
C GLY A 100 -10.57 8.77 6.50
N PHE A 101 -9.83 8.68 5.39
CA PHE A 101 -10.26 7.94 4.21
C PHE A 101 -9.98 6.45 4.38
N GLU A 102 -10.93 5.62 3.97
CA GLU A 102 -10.79 4.16 3.95
C GLU A 102 -11.38 3.62 2.64
N ILE A 103 -10.86 2.50 2.17
CA ILE A 103 -11.43 1.75 1.04
C ILE A 103 -11.98 0.42 1.54
N ASP A 104 -13.20 0.09 1.12
CA ASP A 104 -13.81 -1.20 1.39
C ASP A 104 -13.21 -2.24 0.43
N ALA A 105 -12.14 -2.91 0.87
CA ALA A 105 -11.50 -3.96 0.09
C ALA A 105 -12.41 -5.17 -0.14
N ASP A 106 -13.45 -5.40 0.67
CA ASP A 106 -14.40 -6.50 0.48
C ASP A 106 -15.34 -6.24 -0.70
N SER A 107 -15.52 -4.97 -1.08
CA SER A 107 -16.21 -4.57 -2.31
C SER A 107 -15.41 -4.84 -3.60
N TYR A 108 -14.25 -5.52 -3.50
CA TYR A 108 -13.38 -5.83 -4.63
C TYR A 108 -14.13 -6.56 -5.75
N CYS A 109 -14.31 -5.83 -6.86
CA CYS A 109 -14.90 -6.32 -8.08
C CYS A 109 -14.19 -5.70 -9.29
N HIS A 110 -14.38 -6.26 -10.48
CA HIS A 110 -13.80 -5.75 -11.73
C HIS A 110 -12.29 -5.43 -11.61
N TYR A 111 -11.54 -6.34 -10.96
CA TYR A 111 -10.10 -6.22 -10.74
C TYR A 111 -9.70 -4.94 -9.96
N GLY A 112 -10.57 -4.42 -9.09
CA GLY A 112 -10.31 -3.25 -8.26
C GLY A 112 -10.40 -1.91 -8.99
N LYS A 113 -10.86 -1.86 -10.25
CA LYS A 113 -10.87 -0.60 -11.03
C LYS A 113 -11.74 0.50 -10.39
N ASN A 114 -12.82 0.14 -9.70
CA ASN A 114 -13.66 1.11 -9.00
C ASN A 114 -12.98 1.68 -7.76
N LEU A 115 -12.33 0.84 -6.95
CA LEU A 115 -11.52 1.26 -5.81
C LEU A 115 -10.39 2.21 -6.25
N LEU A 116 -9.69 1.91 -7.35
CA LEU A 116 -8.67 2.82 -7.89
C LEU A 116 -9.25 4.18 -8.28
N ARG A 117 -10.47 4.24 -8.81
CA ARG A 117 -11.15 5.51 -9.11
C ARG A 117 -11.52 6.29 -7.86
N GLU A 118 -11.95 5.62 -6.81
CA GLU A 118 -12.26 6.24 -5.52
C GLU A 118 -11.01 6.86 -4.90
N ILE A 119 -9.89 6.13 -4.91
CA ILE A 119 -8.58 6.64 -4.49
C ILE A 119 -8.19 7.87 -5.31
N CYS A 120 -8.29 7.80 -6.64
CA CYS A 120 -7.99 8.95 -7.50
C CYS A 120 -8.88 10.15 -7.17
N LYS A 121 -10.18 9.93 -6.93
CA LYS A 121 -11.12 10.99 -6.56
C LYS A 121 -10.74 11.63 -5.22
N GLN A 122 -10.40 10.82 -4.22
CA GLN A 122 -10.02 11.29 -2.89
C GLN A 122 -8.80 12.21 -2.95
N TYR A 123 -7.76 11.82 -3.69
CA TYR A 123 -6.49 12.54 -3.74
C TYR A 123 -6.36 13.50 -4.94
N GLY A 124 -7.44 13.74 -5.68
CA GLY A 124 -7.47 14.70 -6.79
C GLY A 124 -6.67 14.28 -8.03
N TRP A 125 -6.45 12.98 -8.24
CA TRP A 125 -5.75 12.45 -9.41
C TRP A 125 -6.72 12.20 -10.57
N ASN A 126 -6.27 12.42 -11.80
CA ASN A 126 -7.08 12.17 -12.99
C ASN A 126 -6.90 10.71 -13.47
N PRO A 127 -7.86 9.79 -13.24
CA PRO A 127 -7.71 8.39 -13.65
C PRO A 127 -7.65 8.20 -15.17
N LYS A 128 -8.23 9.12 -15.95
CA LYS A 128 -8.28 9.00 -17.42
C LYS A 128 -6.90 9.06 -18.07
N GLN A 129 -5.90 9.62 -17.39
CA GLN A 129 -4.53 9.69 -17.91
C GLN A 129 -3.92 8.29 -18.12
N TRP A 130 -4.40 7.27 -17.41
CA TRP A 130 -3.93 5.88 -17.54
C TRP A 130 -4.87 4.99 -18.37
N ASP A 131 -6.03 5.49 -18.80
CA ASP A 131 -6.86 4.76 -19.76
C ASP A 131 -6.19 4.73 -21.15
N MET A 132 -5.42 5.77 -21.50
CA MET A 132 -4.81 5.94 -22.83
C MET A 132 -3.39 5.39 -22.96
N THR A 133 -2.71 4.96 -21.88
CA THR A 133 -1.40 4.33 -22.00
C THR A 133 -1.55 2.97 -22.67
N ALA A 134 -1.00 2.86 -23.87
CA ALA A 134 -1.05 1.71 -24.74
C ALA A 134 -0.40 0.49 -24.08
N LEU A 135 -0.90 -0.69 -24.47
CA LEU A 135 -0.21 -1.95 -24.29
C LEU A 135 1.06 -1.89 -25.16
N GLU A 136 2.15 -1.36 -24.60
CA GLU A 136 3.49 -1.79 -24.98
C GLU A 136 3.82 -3.10 -24.25
#